data_AF-A0A6A8AZ38-F1
#
_entry.id   AF-A0A6A8AZ38-F1
#
_cell.length_a   1.000
_cell.length_b   1.000
_cell.length_c   1.000
_cell.angle_alpha   90.00
_cell.angle_beta   90.00
_cell.angle_gamma   90.00
#
_symmetry.space_group_name_H-M   'P 1'
#
loop_
_entity.id
_entity.type
_entity.pdbx_description
1 polymer ?
#
loop_
_entity_poly.entity_id
_entity_poly.type
_entity_poly.pdbx_seq_one_letter_code
_entity_poly.pdbx_strand_id
1 'polypeptide(L)'
;METFSVNDRAELIYTNRGSKEVTYGSPYVFERLDGEEWVEVSPYPSPSAWAPTLSSLPPWMQRRQKIKIDTLGPGYYRVHKKMNIEAGEVTFIVEFEIHEGE
;
A
#
# COMPACT_ATOMS: atom_id res chain seq x y z
N MET A 1 9.55 6.86 -10.50
CA MET A 1 8.34 6.02 -10.49
C MET A 1 8.82 4.59 -10.51
N GLU A 2 8.37 3.76 -9.58
CA GLU A 2 8.73 2.33 -9.56
C GLU A 2 7.93 1.57 -10.63
N THR A 3 8.53 0.54 -11.20
CA THR A 3 7.92 -0.29 -12.26
C THR A 3 7.91 -1.75 -11.84
N PHE A 4 6.80 -2.44 -12.06
CA PHE A 4 6.60 -3.86 -11.74
C PHE A 4 6.09 -4.62 -12.97
N SER A 5 6.36 -5.92 -13.03
CA SER A 5 5.73 -6.83 -13.98
C SER A 5 4.50 -7.52 -13.35
N VAL A 6 3.59 -8.01 -14.19
CA VAL A 6 2.45 -8.83 -13.71
C VAL A 6 2.97 -10.03 -12.91
N ASN A 7 2.37 -10.30 -11.74
CA ASN A 7 2.76 -11.31 -10.75
C ASN A 7 3.97 -10.98 -9.87
N ASP A 8 4.53 -9.78 -9.98
CA ASP A 8 5.56 -9.34 -9.04
C ASP A 8 5.06 -9.29 -7.60
N ARG A 9 6.02 -9.33 -6.69
CA ARG A 9 5.80 -9.13 -5.26
C ARG A 9 6.53 -7.87 -4.83
N ALA A 10 5.78 -6.92 -4.29
CA ALA A 10 6.38 -5.75 -3.64
C ALA A 10 6.55 -6.03 -2.14
N GLU A 11 7.66 -5.58 -1.55
CA GLU A 11 7.81 -5.53 -0.10
C GLU A 11 7.77 -4.07 0.35
N LEU A 12 6.75 -3.71 1.13
CA LEU A 12 6.68 -2.40 1.74
C LEU A 12 7.32 -2.44 3.12
N ILE A 13 8.22 -1.49 3.32
CA ILE A 13 8.99 -1.34 4.54
C ILE A 13 8.60 -0.01 5.19
N TYR A 14 7.94 -0.08 6.34
CA TYR A 14 7.63 1.08 7.16
C TYR A 14 8.68 1.20 8.25
N THR A 15 9.28 2.37 8.39
CA THR A 15 10.12 2.70 9.55
C THR A 15 9.52 3.89 10.26
N ASN A 16 9.12 3.71 11.52
CA ASN A 16 8.69 4.85 12.33
C ASN A 16 9.93 5.62 12.80
N ARG A 17 10.34 6.66 12.08
CA ARG A 17 11.43 7.57 12.51
C ARG A 17 10.95 8.68 13.45
N GLY A 18 9.70 8.64 13.86
CA GLY A 18 9.13 9.57 14.82
C GLY A 18 9.53 9.20 16.26
N SER A 19 9.24 10.11 17.18
CA SER A 19 9.46 9.91 18.62
C SER A 19 8.27 9.25 19.34
N LYS A 20 7.18 8.96 18.62
CA LYS A 20 5.92 8.43 19.16
C LYS A 20 5.45 7.19 18.40
N GLU A 21 4.60 6.40 19.03
CA GLU A 21 3.99 5.21 18.41
C GLU A 21 3.04 5.60 17.25
N VAL A 22 3.02 4.77 16.20
CA VAL A 22 2.09 4.88 15.07
C VAL A 22 1.14 3.69 15.10
N THR A 23 -0.17 3.94 15.08
CA THR A 23 -1.20 2.89 15.04
C THR A 23 -1.83 2.85 13.66
N TYR A 24 -1.88 1.69 13.04
CA TYR A 24 -2.49 1.52 11.73
C TYR A 24 -3.42 0.31 11.71
N GLY A 25 -4.58 0.49 11.08
CA GLY A 25 -5.61 -0.54 10.97
C GLY A 25 -6.50 -0.36 9.74
N SER A 26 -6.20 0.59 8.85
CA SER A 26 -6.94 0.77 7.62
C SER A 26 -6.39 -0.18 6.54
N PRO A 27 -7.27 -0.75 5.69
CA PRO A 27 -6.83 -1.50 4.52
C PRO A 27 -6.09 -0.57 3.55
N TYR A 28 -5.38 -1.17 2.61
CA TYR A 28 -4.80 -0.45 1.50
C TYR A 28 -5.87 -0.22 0.45
N VAL A 29 -5.90 0.99 -0.09
CA VAL A 29 -6.75 1.34 -1.22
C VAL A 29 -5.85 1.39 -2.44
N PHE A 30 -6.21 0.61 -3.46
CA PHE A 30 -5.55 0.61 -4.76
C PHE A 30 -6.42 1.38 -5.73
N GLU A 31 -5.81 2.28 -6.48
CA GLU A 31 -6.48 3.00 -7.56
C GLU A 31 -5.66 2.85 -8.83
N ARG A 32 -6.35 2.74 -9.96
CA ARG A 32 -5.76 2.75 -11.30
C ARG A 32 -6.08 4.08 -11.95
N LEU A 33 -5.11 4.65 -12.67
CA LEU A 33 -5.38 5.80 -13.52
C LEU A 33 -6.18 5.35 -14.75
N ASP A 34 -7.38 5.89 -14.90
CA ASP A 34 -8.26 5.71 -16.06
C ASP A 34 -8.49 7.08 -16.71
N GLY A 35 -7.82 7.31 -17.84
CA GLY A 35 -7.75 8.64 -18.44
C GLY A 35 -7.01 9.63 -17.54
N GLU A 36 -7.75 10.57 -16.94
CA GLU A 36 -7.24 11.59 -16.01
C GLU A 36 -7.68 11.35 -14.56
N GLU A 37 -8.47 10.31 -14.30
CA GLU A 37 -9.08 10.05 -12.99
C GLU A 37 -8.51 8.80 -12.33
N TRP A 38 -8.41 8.83 -11.01
CA TRP A 38 -8.02 7.67 -10.21
C TRP A 38 -9.27 6.89 -9.79
N VAL A 39 -9.36 5.64 -10.24
CA VAL A 39 -10.51 4.77 -9.99
C VAL A 39 -10.10 3.64 -9.04
N GLU A 40 -10.83 3.48 -7.94
CA GLU A 40 -10.57 2.43 -6.97
C GLU A 40 -10.73 1.04 -7.60
N VAL A 41 -9.68 0.22 -7.45
CA VAL A 41 -9.63 -1.16 -7.94
C VAL A 41 -10.11 -2.07 -6.81
N SER A 42 -11.42 -2.09 -6.59
CA SER A 42 -12.06 -2.82 -5.49
C SER A 42 -13.08 -3.85 -5.98
N PRO A 43 -13.20 -5.01 -5.29
CA PRO A 43 -12.31 -5.49 -4.24
C PRO A 43 -11.08 -6.18 -4.85
N TYR A 44 -9.87 -5.91 -4.32
CA TYR A 44 -8.77 -6.84 -4.51
C TYR A 44 -9.17 -8.17 -3.85
N PRO A 45 -9.28 -9.30 -4.58
CA PRO A 45 -10.00 -10.49 -4.11
C PRO A 45 -9.28 -11.30 -3.03
N SER A 46 -8.22 -10.77 -2.40
CA SER A 46 -7.56 -11.41 -1.27
C SER A 46 -7.89 -10.67 0.03
N PRO A 47 -8.98 -11.02 0.72
CA PRO A 47 -9.26 -10.53 2.08
C PRO A 47 -8.14 -10.90 3.06
N SER A 48 -7.29 -11.89 2.73
CA SER A 48 -6.18 -12.38 3.56
C SER A 48 -4.84 -11.66 3.36
N ALA A 49 -4.66 -10.86 2.30
CA ALA A 49 -3.44 -10.08 2.11
C ALA A 49 -3.43 -8.77 2.95
N TRP A 50 -4.62 -8.30 3.34
CA TRP A 50 -4.77 -6.96 3.93
C TRP A 50 -5.76 -6.88 5.09
N ALA A 51 -6.19 -8.02 5.65
CA ALA A 51 -7.07 -8.05 6.81
C ALA A 51 -6.50 -7.13 7.92
N PRO A 52 -7.26 -6.12 8.36
CA PRO A 52 -6.77 -5.12 9.29
C PRO A 52 -6.60 -5.76 10.67
N THR A 53 -5.38 -6.18 10.99
CA THR A 53 -4.98 -6.25 12.39
C THR A 53 -4.58 -4.84 12.77
N LEU A 54 -5.38 -4.20 13.63
CA LEU A 54 -4.95 -2.99 14.32
C LEU A 54 -3.57 -3.28 14.91
N SER A 55 -2.57 -2.58 14.38
CA SER A 55 -1.17 -2.83 14.67
C SER A 55 -0.55 -1.51 15.13
N SER A 56 0.36 -1.60 16.09
CA SER A 56 1.18 -0.46 16.48
C SER A 56 2.63 -0.64 16.03
N LEU A 57 3.28 0.48 15.72
CA LEU A 57 4.69 0.55 15.32
C LEU A 57 5.41 1.54 16.24
N PRO A 58 6.18 1.05 17.23
CA PRO A 58 6.93 1.92 18.13
C PRO A 58 8.00 2.75 17.41
N PRO A 59 8.53 3.81 18.05
CA PRO A 59 9.66 4.58 17.55
C PRO A 59 10.84 3.71 17.13
N TRP A 60 11.44 4.05 15.99
CA TRP A 60 12.59 3.39 15.35
C TRP A 60 12.38 1.93 14.95
N MET A 61 11.17 1.38 15.13
CA MET A 61 10.87 0.03 14.67
C MET A 61 10.48 0.00 13.20
N GLN A 62 10.76 -1.15 12.60
CA GLN A 62 10.45 -1.46 11.22
C GLN A 62 9.34 -2.50 11.14
N ARG A 63 8.40 -2.29 10.22
CA ARG A 63 7.45 -3.32 9.78
C ARG A 63 7.68 -3.63 8.31
N ARG A 64 7.67 -4.92 7.97
CA ARG A 64 7.72 -5.40 6.59
C ARG A 64 6.37 -6.00 6.22
N GLN A 65 5.85 -5.64 5.06
CA GLN A 65 4.63 -6.21 4.52
C GLN A 65 4.87 -6.60 3.06
N LYS A 66 4.59 -7.86 2.74
CA LYS A 66 4.69 -8.35 1.36
C LYS A 66 3.32 -8.19 0.69
N ILE A 67 3.30 -7.49 -0.42
CA ILE A 67 2.17 -7.32 -1.31
C ILE A 67 2.38 -8.24 -2.50
N LYS A 68 1.36 -9.04 -2.80
CA LYS A 68 1.32 -9.79 -4.06
C LYS A 68 0.54 -8.94 -5.06
N ILE A 69 1.14 -8.69 -6.22
CA ILE A 69 0.54 -7.93 -7.32
C ILE A 69 0.18 -8.93 -8.44
N ASP A 70 -0.71 -9.87 -8.15
CA ASP A 70 -1.06 -10.98 -9.04
C ASP A 70 -2.39 -10.84 -9.77
N THR A 71 -3.20 -9.83 -9.41
CA THR A 71 -4.49 -9.58 -10.09
C THR A 71 -4.59 -8.19 -10.74
N LEU A 72 -3.49 -7.41 -10.76
CA LEU A 72 -3.45 -6.14 -11.48
C LEU A 72 -2.91 -6.36 -12.90
N GLY A 73 -3.61 -5.82 -13.89
CA GLY A 73 -3.10 -5.75 -15.26
C GLY A 73 -2.11 -4.59 -15.44
N PRO A 74 -1.62 -4.38 -16.67
CA PRO A 74 -0.74 -3.26 -16.98
C PRO A 74 -1.43 -1.90 -16.78
N GLY A 75 -0.67 -0.90 -16.34
CA GLY A 75 -1.13 0.48 -16.19
C GLY A 75 -0.49 1.22 -15.02
N TYR A 76 -0.96 2.45 -14.79
CA TYR A 76 -0.52 3.28 -13.68
C TYR A 76 -1.42 3.07 -12.47
N TYR A 77 -0.79 2.86 -11.32
CA TYR A 77 -1.46 2.57 -10.07
C TYR A 77 -0.95 3.49 -8.98
N ARG A 78 -1.83 3.77 -8.01
CA ARG A 78 -1.43 4.29 -6.71
C ARG A 78 -2.02 3.43 -5.62
N VAL A 79 -1.22 3.22 -4.58
CA VAL A 79 -1.67 2.59 -3.35
C VAL A 79 -1.60 3.60 -2.24
N HIS A 80 -2.65 3.72 -1.45
CA HIS A 80 -2.64 4.58 -0.27
C HIS A 80 -3.12 3.88 1.00
N LYS A 81 -2.54 4.29 2.12
CA LYS A 81 -2.86 3.77 3.45
C LYS A 81 -2.89 4.88 4.48
N LYS A 82 -3.99 4.92 5.23
CA LYS A 82 -4.16 5.80 6.40
C LYS A 82 -3.55 5.17 7.64
N MET A 83 -2.83 5.97 8.41
CA MET A 83 -2.22 5.62 9.69
C MET A 83 -2.58 6.69 10.72
N ASN A 84 -2.97 6.26 11.91
CA ASN A 84 -3.21 7.16 13.03
C ASN A 84 -1.93 7.34 13.84
N ILE A 85 -1.60 8.59 14.13
CA ILE A 85 -0.52 8.98 15.03
C ILE A 85 -1.10 9.89 16.09
N GLU A 86 -0.37 10.09 17.20
CA GLU A 86 -0.86 10.98 18.27
C GLU A 86 -1.16 12.41 17.78
N ALA A 87 -0.44 12.88 16.75
CA ALA A 87 -0.63 14.20 16.15
C ALA A 87 -1.75 14.28 15.10
N GLY A 88 -2.42 13.16 14.76
CA GLY A 88 -3.49 13.11 13.74
C GLY A 88 -3.42 11.91 12.81
N GLU A 89 -3.97 12.06 11.60
CA GLU A 89 -3.93 11.02 10.55
C GLU A 89 -2.82 11.34 9.54
N VAL A 90 -2.04 10.33 9.15
CA VAL A 90 -1.08 10.39 8.05
C VAL A 90 -1.53 9.44 6.96
N THR A 91 -1.53 9.92 5.71
CA THR A 91 -1.74 9.07 4.54
C THR A 91 -0.43 8.85 3.81
N PHE A 92 -0.04 7.59 3.67
CA PHE A 92 1.03 7.17 2.78
C PHE A 92 0.45 6.93 1.39
N ILE A 93 1.11 7.41 0.34
CA ILE A 93 0.75 7.17 -1.06
C ILE A 93 2.02 6.73 -1.79
N VAL A 94 1.92 5.65 -2.55
CA VAL A 94 2.95 5.21 -3.49
C VAL A 94 2.33 5.02 -4.86
N GLU A 95 2.98 5.58 -5.87
CA GLU A 95 2.60 5.49 -7.27
C GLU A 95 3.61 4.62 -8.02
N PHE A 96 3.09 3.72 -8.85
CA PHE A 96 3.88 2.76 -9.59
C PHE A 96 3.20 2.39 -10.90
N GLU A 97 3.98 1.85 -11.83
CA GLU A 97 3.49 1.37 -13.12
C GLU A 97 3.66 -0.15 -13.21
N ILE A 98 2.66 -0.83 -13.75
CA ILE A 98 2.73 -2.27 -14.07
C ILE A 98 2.84 -2.41 -15.59
N HIS A 99 3.83 -3.16 -16.06
CA HIS A 99 3.99 -3.52 -17.47
C HIS A 99 3.54 -4.97 -17.70
N GLU A 100 3.25 -5.32 -18.95
CA GLU A 100 3.07 -6.72 -19.32
C GLU A 100 4.32 -7.53 -18.91
N GLY A 101 4.12 -8.72 -18.35
CA GLY A 101 5.23 -9.64 -18.11
C GLY A 101 5.74 -10.19 -19.44
N GLU A 102 7.06 -10.31 -19.58
CA GLU A 102 7.68 -11.08 -20.67
C GLU A 102 7.33 -12.58 -20.59
#